data_AF-Q0DGS3-F1
#
_entry.id   AF-Q0DGS3-F1
#
_cell.length_a   1.000
_cell.length_b   1.000
_cell.length_c   1.000
_cell.angle_alpha   90.00
_cell.angle_beta   90.00
_cell.angle_gamma   90.00
#
_symmetry.space_group_name_H-M   'P 1'
#
loop_
_entity.id
_entity.type
_entity.pdbx_description
1 polymer ?
#
loop_
_entity_poly.entity_id
_entity_poly.type
_entity_poly.pdbx_seq_one_letter_code
_entity_poly.pdbx_strand_id
1 'polypeptide(L)'
;MVVLAKPAALEQISLVRSPSVEDNFGAGLPVVDLAADGAAGEVVRACERFGFFKVVSHGVGEGVVGRLEAEAVRFFASPQAAKDAHGPASPFGYGSKRIGRNGDMGWLEYLLQVALHHDADAGDHQWVTVPPDPASFLVIVGDSLQVMTNGRMRSVRHRVVANKLKSRVSMIYFGGPPLEQRIAPLRQLLVAGVGNGEEEEQSRYEEFTWGEYKKAAYLSRLSDNRLAPFHRQPPPVANPLA
;
A
#
# COMPACT_ATOMS: atom_id res chain seq x y z
N MET A 1 -11.51 1.70 3.74
CA MET A 1 -12.52 1.15 4.66
C MET A 1 -13.30 0.07 3.90
N VAL A 2 -13.22 -1.19 4.34
CA VAL A 2 -13.89 -2.35 3.71
C VAL A 2 -14.62 -3.10 4.82
N VAL A 3 -15.88 -3.49 4.61
CA VAL A 3 -16.67 -4.25 5.59
C VAL A 3 -17.47 -5.35 4.89
N LEU A 4 -17.59 -6.48 5.59
CA LEU A 4 -18.14 -7.76 5.13
C LEU A 4 -19.68 -7.72 4.99
N ALA A 5 -20.19 -8.40 3.95
CA ALA A 5 -21.62 -8.72 3.79
C ALA A 5 -21.93 -10.13 4.33
N LYS A 6 -23.21 -10.41 4.62
CA LYS A 6 -23.65 -11.69 5.23
C LYS A 6 -23.26 -12.93 4.38
N PRO A 7 -23.07 -14.14 4.96
CA PRO A 7 -22.35 -15.26 4.34
C PRO A 7 -22.91 -15.90 3.05
N ALA A 8 -24.01 -15.40 2.48
CA ALA A 8 -24.84 -16.10 1.49
C ALA A 8 -24.66 -15.60 0.04
N ALA A 9 -23.46 -15.17 -0.36
CA ALA A 9 -23.23 -14.50 -1.65
C ALA A 9 -21.84 -14.77 -2.30
N LEU A 10 -21.23 -15.92 -2.06
CA LEU A 10 -19.82 -16.21 -2.42
C LEU A 10 -19.66 -17.25 -3.55
N GLU A 11 -20.20 -16.99 -4.76
CA GLU A 11 -20.15 -17.96 -5.88
C GLU A 11 -19.33 -17.54 -7.12
N GLN A 12 -19.00 -16.27 -7.31
CA GLN A 12 -18.29 -15.79 -8.52
C GLN A 12 -16.98 -15.06 -8.18
N ILE A 13 -16.17 -15.72 -7.34
CA ILE A 13 -14.93 -15.15 -6.82
C ILE A 13 -13.82 -16.24 -6.90
N SER A 14 -12.97 -16.14 -7.92
CA SER A 14 -11.72 -16.85 -8.25
C SER A 14 -10.72 -17.12 -7.10
N LEU A 15 -11.10 -18.01 -6.18
CA LEU A 15 -10.41 -18.44 -4.96
C LEU A 15 -8.86 -18.35 -4.97
N VAL A 16 -8.32 -17.62 -3.98
CA VAL A 16 -6.91 -17.70 -3.56
C VAL A 16 -6.76 -18.75 -2.45
N ARG A 17 -5.60 -19.43 -2.38
CA ARG A 17 -5.26 -20.35 -1.27
C ARG A 17 -5.40 -19.64 0.08
N SER A 18 -6.17 -20.22 1.00
CA SER A 18 -6.28 -19.74 2.38
C SER A 18 -4.89 -19.73 3.06
N PRO A 19 -4.46 -18.62 3.67
CA PRO A 19 -3.19 -18.58 4.38
C PRO A 19 -3.16 -19.55 5.56
N SER A 20 -2.07 -20.29 5.66
CA SER A 20 -1.74 -21.21 6.75
C SER A 20 -0.96 -20.50 7.85
N VAL A 21 -0.58 -21.24 8.91
CA VAL A 21 0.32 -20.72 9.96
C VAL A 21 1.72 -20.42 9.41
N GLU A 22 2.16 -21.17 8.39
CA GLU A 22 3.46 -21.01 7.70
C GLU A 22 3.50 -19.71 6.88
N ASP A 23 2.34 -19.23 6.42
CA ASP A 23 2.22 -17.98 5.66
C ASP A 23 2.33 -16.72 6.56
N ASN A 24 2.59 -16.83 7.87
CA ASN A 24 2.83 -15.68 8.74
C ASN A 24 4.24 -15.10 8.59
N PHE A 25 4.38 -13.78 8.68
CA PHE A 25 5.69 -13.08 8.64
C PHE A 25 6.69 -13.57 9.71
N GLY A 26 6.17 -14.11 10.83
CA GLY A 26 6.99 -14.62 11.93
C GLY A 26 7.80 -13.53 12.63
N ALA A 27 8.92 -13.92 13.24
CA ALA A 27 9.75 -13.05 14.06
C ALA A 27 10.53 -11.97 13.27
N GLY A 28 10.50 -12.01 11.93
CA GLY A 28 11.21 -11.05 11.08
C GLY A 28 10.47 -9.74 10.83
N LEU A 29 9.24 -9.58 11.34
CA LEU A 29 8.36 -8.45 11.06
C LEU A 29 8.99 -7.13 11.53
N PRO A 30 9.31 -6.16 10.64
CA PRO A 30 9.87 -4.88 11.06
C PRO A 30 8.87 -4.12 11.96
N VAL A 31 9.29 -3.85 13.18
CA VAL A 31 8.62 -2.95 14.14
C VAL A 31 9.57 -1.80 14.43
N VAL A 32 9.05 -0.57 14.39
CA VAL A 32 9.77 0.65 14.77
C VAL A 32 9.11 1.22 16.02
N ASP A 33 9.89 1.49 17.05
CA ASP A 33 9.45 2.27 18.21
C ASP A 33 9.77 3.76 17.98
N LEU A 34 8.75 4.61 17.87
CA LEU A 34 8.95 6.05 17.61
C LEU A 34 9.47 6.85 18.81
N ALA A 35 9.53 6.26 20.00
CA ALA A 35 10.14 6.86 21.19
C ALA A 35 11.60 6.40 21.42
N ALA A 36 12.12 5.47 20.61
CA ALA A 36 13.48 4.95 20.74
C ALA A 36 14.53 5.81 20.03
N ASP A 37 15.70 5.96 20.65
CA ASP A 37 16.88 6.55 20.00
C ASP A 37 17.26 5.75 18.75
N GLY A 38 17.34 6.42 17.61
CA GLY A 38 17.67 5.81 16.33
C GLY A 38 16.49 5.29 15.49
N ALA A 39 15.24 5.50 15.92
CA ALA A 39 14.02 5.11 15.20
C ALA A 39 14.03 5.51 13.70
N ALA A 40 14.55 6.68 13.35
CA ALA A 40 14.69 7.13 11.97
C ALA A 40 15.54 6.19 11.10
N GLY A 41 16.60 5.59 11.67
CA GLY A 41 17.42 4.58 11.00
C GLY A 41 16.70 3.24 10.83
N GLU A 42 15.78 2.89 11.73
CA GLU A 42 14.92 1.70 11.60
C GLU A 42 13.87 1.88 10.50
N VAL A 43 13.23 3.05 10.44
CA VAL A 43 12.33 3.43 9.33
C VAL A 43 13.04 3.27 7.99
N VAL A 44 14.25 3.83 7.84
CA VAL A 44 15.03 3.71 6.59
C VAL A 44 15.31 2.25 6.25
N ARG A 45 15.85 1.45 7.19
CA ARG A 45 16.14 0.03 6.97
C ARG A 45 14.91 -0.78 6.59
N ALA A 46 13.75 -0.51 7.19
CA ALA A 46 12.51 -1.23 6.89
C ALA A 46 11.90 -0.82 5.54
N CYS A 47 11.92 0.47 5.20
CA CYS A 47 11.49 0.97 3.89
C CYS A 47 12.36 0.42 2.74
N GLU A 48 13.67 0.29 2.95
CA GLU A 48 14.61 -0.30 1.99
C GLU A 48 14.39 -1.81 1.80
N ARG A 49 14.35 -2.56 2.91
CA ARG A 49 14.32 -4.02 2.90
C ARG A 49 12.95 -4.63 2.59
N PHE A 50 11.87 -3.96 3.01
CA PHE A 50 10.52 -4.54 2.99
C PHE A 50 9.45 -3.63 2.36
N GLY A 51 9.69 -2.31 2.27
CA GLY A 51 8.67 -1.36 1.82
C GLY A 51 7.52 -1.13 2.79
N PHE A 52 7.59 -1.65 4.03
CA PHE A 52 6.58 -1.47 5.07
C PHE A 52 7.14 -1.76 6.47
N PHE A 53 6.46 -1.29 7.52
CA PHE A 53 6.78 -1.59 8.91
C PHE A 53 5.57 -1.39 9.86
N LYS A 54 5.60 -2.06 11.01
CA LYS A 54 4.78 -1.69 12.17
C LYS A 54 5.39 -0.52 12.93
N VAL A 55 4.53 0.26 13.56
CA VAL A 55 4.88 1.41 14.38
C VAL A 55 4.24 1.27 15.76
N VAL A 56 5.05 1.35 16.82
CA VAL A 56 4.62 1.42 18.23
C VAL A 56 5.06 2.75 18.86
N SER A 57 4.66 3.00 20.10
CA SER A 57 4.95 4.25 20.85
C SER A 57 4.48 5.54 20.13
N HIS A 58 3.46 5.40 19.29
CA HIS A 58 3.02 6.37 18.27
C HIS A 58 2.35 7.66 18.77
N GLY A 59 2.34 7.94 20.08
CA GLY A 59 1.77 9.16 20.68
C GLY A 59 0.24 9.34 20.59
N VAL A 60 -0.47 8.64 19.68
CA VAL A 60 -1.94 8.67 19.58
C VAL A 60 -2.57 8.23 20.91
N GLY A 61 -3.34 9.13 21.52
CA GLY A 61 -3.86 9.00 22.88
C GLY A 61 -4.84 7.83 23.09
N GLU A 62 -4.97 7.43 24.36
CA GLU A 62 -5.69 6.22 24.74
C GLU A 62 -7.16 6.23 24.30
N GLY A 63 -7.62 5.07 23.83
CA GLY A 63 -8.98 4.85 23.35
C GLY A 63 -9.37 5.63 22.09
N VAL A 64 -8.50 6.48 21.49
CA VAL A 64 -8.82 7.19 20.24
C VAL A 64 -9.12 6.19 19.12
N VAL A 65 -8.26 5.18 18.95
CA VAL A 65 -8.44 4.10 17.97
C VAL A 65 -9.72 3.31 18.27
N GLY A 66 -9.95 2.93 19.53
CA GLY A 66 -11.14 2.18 19.94
C GLY A 66 -12.47 2.94 19.74
N ARG A 67 -12.50 4.26 19.99
CA ARG A 67 -13.67 5.11 19.69
C ARG A 67 -13.91 5.22 18.18
N LEU A 68 -12.86 5.37 17.39
CA LEU A 68 -12.94 5.41 15.93
C LEU A 68 -13.44 4.07 15.35
N GLU A 69 -13.02 2.93 15.93
CA GLU A 69 -13.55 1.61 15.57
C GLU A 69 -15.01 1.44 16.00
N ALA A 70 -15.38 1.84 17.21
CA ALA A 70 -16.76 1.75 17.70
C ALA A 70 -17.75 2.53 16.82
N GLU A 71 -17.44 3.78 16.45
CA GLU A 71 -18.30 4.57 15.58
C GLU A 71 -18.32 4.05 14.12
N ALA A 72 -17.21 3.49 13.62
CA ALA A 72 -17.20 2.82 12.32
C ALA A 72 -18.06 1.54 12.31
N VAL A 73 -17.95 0.69 13.34
CA VAL A 73 -18.80 -0.50 13.52
C VAL A 73 -20.27 -0.10 13.63
N ARG A 74 -20.59 0.93 14.42
CA ARG A 74 -21.94 1.48 14.58
C ARG A 74 -22.51 1.97 13.26
N PHE A 75 -21.73 2.72 12.47
CA PHE A 75 -22.13 3.15 11.12
C PHE A 75 -22.44 1.95 10.22
N PHE A 76 -21.58 0.92 10.17
CA PHE A 76 -21.80 -0.24 9.31
C PHE A 76 -22.92 -1.18 9.76
N ALA A 77 -23.20 -1.24 11.06
CA ALA A 77 -24.32 -1.97 11.65
C ALA A 77 -25.68 -1.34 11.32
N SER A 78 -25.72 -0.07 10.89
CA SER A 78 -26.95 0.61 10.51
C SER A 78 -27.61 0.00 9.24
N PRO A 79 -28.92 0.21 9.03
CA PRO A 79 -29.65 -0.35 7.89
C PRO A 79 -29.02 0.02 6.54
N GLN A 80 -29.14 -0.87 5.56
CA GLN A 80 -28.52 -0.71 4.24
C GLN A 80 -28.85 0.66 3.60
N ALA A 81 -30.14 1.03 3.56
CA ALA A 81 -30.60 2.32 3.03
C ALA A 81 -30.03 3.55 3.77
N ALA A 82 -29.80 3.45 5.09
CA ALA A 82 -29.20 4.54 5.86
C ALA A 82 -27.73 4.76 5.48
N LYS A 83 -27.01 3.70 5.11
CA LYS A 83 -25.63 3.77 4.61
C LYS A 83 -25.60 4.22 3.16
N ASP A 84 -26.46 3.68 2.31
CA ASP A 84 -26.60 4.06 0.89
C ASP A 84 -26.87 5.56 0.73
N ALA A 85 -27.60 6.18 1.66
CA ALA A 85 -27.85 7.63 1.71
C ALA A 85 -26.60 8.52 1.90
N HIS A 86 -25.44 7.95 2.27
CA HIS A 86 -24.15 8.66 2.33
C HIS A 86 -23.27 8.44 1.08
N GLY A 87 -23.76 7.70 0.08
CA GLY A 87 -23.03 7.42 -1.17
C GLY A 87 -23.23 8.50 -2.25
N PRO A 88 -22.52 8.39 -3.40
CA PRO A 88 -21.60 7.32 -3.77
C PRO A 88 -20.13 7.60 -3.41
N ALA A 89 -19.34 6.54 -3.14
CA ALA A 89 -17.90 6.64 -2.86
C ALA A 89 -17.03 6.90 -4.10
N SER A 90 -17.35 7.96 -4.84
CA SER A 90 -16.55 8.46 -5.95
C SER A 90 -16.17 9.94 -5.71
N PRO A 91 -15.27 10.24 -4.76
CA PRO A 91 -14.49 9.30 -3.93
C PRO A 91 -15.04 9.07 -2.50
N PHE A 92 -16.02 9.87 -2.04
CA PHE A 92 -16.65 9.77 -0.70
C PHE A 92 -18.05 10.41 -0.73
N GLY A 93 -18.98 10.10 0.17
CA GLY A 93 -18.96 9.08 1.24
C GLY A 93 -19.39 7.69 0.76
N TYR A 94 -19.61 6.77 1.71
CA TYR A 94 -20.09 5.38 1.56
C TYR A 94 -20.06 4.66 0.19
N GLY A 95 -19.38 3.50 0.16
CA GLY A 95 -19.36 2.60 -0.99
C GLY A 95 -19.84 1.19 -0.63
N SER A 96 -20.86 0.72 -1.34
CA SER A 96 -21.26 -0.69 -1.39
C SER A 96 -21.40 -1.14 -2.84
N LYS A 97 -20.34 -1.74 -3.38
CA LYS A 97 -20.48 -2.63 -4.54
C LYS A 97 -21.34 -3.82 -4.11
N ARG A 98 -22.25 -4.33 -4.95
CA ARG A 98 -22.61 -5.77 -4.84
C ARG A 98 -21.30 -6.51 -5.06
N ILE A 99 -20.80 -7.18 -4.02
CA ILE A 99 -19.36 -7.50 -3.88
C ILE A 99 -19.00 -8.63 -4.86
N GLY A 100 -18.61 -8.23 -6.07
CA GLY A 100 -18.51 -9.10 -7.24
C GLY A 100 -19.75 -8.98 -8.14
N ARG A 101 -19.62 -8.23 -9.26
CA ARG A 101 -20.24 -8.57 -10.56
C ARG A 101 -19.83 -7.69 -11.76
N ASN A 102 -19.19 -6.53 -11.58
CA ASN A 102 -18.73 -5.68 -12.70
C ASN A 102 -17.70 -4.57 -12.34
N GLY A 103 -16.81 -4.76 -11.34
CA GLY A 103 -15.81 -3.74 -11.02
C GLY A 103 -14.84 -4.09 -9.88
N ASP A 104 -13.57 -4.26 -10.24
CA ASP A 104 -12.42 -4.75 -9.45
C ASP A 104 -12.55 -6.18 -8.91
N MET A 105 -11.56 -7.01 -9.25
CA MET A 105 -11.38 -8.35 -8.68
C MET A 105 -10.46 -8.26 -7.46
N GLY A 106 -10.96 -8.67 -6.30
CA GLY A 106 -10.22 -8.66 -5.02
C GLY A 106 -10.73 -9.76 -4.09
N TRP A 107 -9.80 -10.49 -3.47
CA TRP A 107 -10.05 -11.74 -2.73
C TRP A 107 -10.73 -11.53 -1.38
N LEU A 108 -11.26 -12.58 -0.73
CA LEU A 108 -11.95 -12.45 0.57
C LEU A 108 -11.66 -13.60 1.59
N GLU A 109 -10.88 -13.26 2.63
CA GLU A 109 -10.47 -13.87 3.93
C GLU A 109 -10.01 -12.70 4.89
N TYR A 110 -9.41 -12.78 6.10
CA TYR A 110 -9.00 -11.51 6.82
C TYR A 110 -7.59 -11.57 7.40
N LEU A 111 -6.63 -11.37 6.51
CA LEU A 111 -5.22 -11.21 6.82
C LEU A 111 -4.65 -10.16 5.84
N LEU A 112 -3.92 -9.16 6.35
CA LEU A 112 -3.20 -8.23 5.47
C LEU A 112 -1.94 -8.94 5.01
N GLN A 113 -1.94 -9.44 3.78
CA GLN A 113 -0.74 -10.05 3.20
C GLN A 113 0.06 -9.00 2.44
N VAL A 114 1.37 -9.02 2.64
CA VAL A 114 2.35 -8.26 1.86
C VAL A 114 3.17 -9.23 1.01
N ALA A 115 3.59 -8.80 -0.17
CA ALA A 115 4.54 -9.52 -0.99
C ALA A 115 5.96 -9.16 -0.51
N LEU A 116 6.79 -10.16 -0.20
CA LEU A 116 8.21 -9.92 0.03
C LEU A 116 8.90 -9.58 -1.30
N HIS A 117 9.86 -8.65 -1.23
CA HIS A 117 10.77 -8.35 -2.33
C HIS A 117 11.88 -9.42 -2.41
N HIS A 118 11.51 -10.60 -2.88
CA HIS A 118 12.46 -11.49 -3.57
C HIS A 118 12.68 -10.97 -5.00
N ASP A 119 13.73 -11.44 -5.68
CA ASP A 119 14.27 -10.82 -6.90
C ASP A 119 13.18 -10.50 -7.93
N ALA A 120 13.09 -9.21 -8.29
CA ALA A 120 11.89 -8.62 -8.88
C ALA A 120 11.50 -9.21 -10.25
N ASP A 121 12.44 -9.87 -10.92
CA ASP A 121 12.30 -10.46 -12.25
C ASP A 121 11.75 -11.90 -12.20
N ALA A 122 11.72 -12.56 -11.03
CA ALA A 122 11.25 -13.94 -10.88
C ALA A 122 9.72 -14.11 -11.02
N GLY A 123 8.96 -13.02 -10.92
CA GLY A 123 7.50 -12.99 -11.05
C GLY A 123 6.70 -13.60 -9.89
N ASP A 124 7.27 -14.59 -9.20
CA ASP A 124 6.69 -15.16 -7.98
C ASP A 124 6.93 -14.27 -6.76
N HIS A 125 5.87 -14.03 -5.99
CA HIS A 125 5.88 -13.16 -4.82
C HIS A 125 5.45 -13.95 -3.60
N GLN A 126 6.35 -14.17 -2.64
CA GLN A 126 5.96 -14.79 -1.37
C GLN A 126 5.01 -13.86 -0.62
N TRP A 127 3.74 -14.26 -0.52
CA TRP A 127 2.68 -13.51 0.15
C TRP A 127 2.61 -13.87 1.63
N VAL A 128 3.15 -13.01 2.49
CA VAL A 128 3.21 -13.23 3.93
C VAL A 128 2.19 -12.37 4.69
N THR A 129 1.48 -13.01 5.61
CA THR A 129 0.49 -12.46 6.52
C THR A 129 1.16 -11.61 7.60
N VAL A 130 0.73 -10.36 7.71
CA VAL A 130 1.04 -9.47 8.83
C VAL A 130 -0.03 -9.68 9.93
N PRO A 131 0.35 -10.13 11.14
CA PRO A 131 -0.59 -10.31 12.23
C PRO A 131 -1.25 -8.99 12.68
N PRO A 132 -2.58 -8.94 12.84
CA PRO A 132 -3.30 -7.76 13.30
C PRO A 132 -2.96 -7.44 14.75
N ASP A 133 -2.86 -6.15 15.07
CA ASP A 133 -2.33 -5.64 16.33
C ASP A 133 -2.87 -4.23 16.61
N PRO A 134 -3.89 -4.09 17.48
CA PRO A 134 -4.54 -2.81 17.76
C PRO A 134 -3.68 -1.77 18.47
N ALA A 135 -2.50 -2.15 18.99
CA ALA A 135 -1.55 -1.24 19.65
C ALA A 135 -0.45 -0.72 18.69
N SER A 136 -0.61 -0.97 17.39
CA SER A 136 0.34 -0.58 16.35
C SER A 136 -0.36 0.00 15.12
N PHE A 137 0.36 0.84 14.37
CA PHE A 137 0.00 1.18 12.99
C PHE A 137 0.89 0.43 12.01
N LEU A 138 0.36 0.07 10.83
CA LEU A 138 1.19 -0.39 9.72
C LEU A 138 1.42 0.75 8.73
N VAL A 139 2.68 1.09 8.50
CA VAL A 139 3.12 2.07 7.50
C VAL A 139 3.58 1.32 6.26
N ILE A 140 3.23 1.84 5.08
CA ILE A 140 3.53 1.27 3.75
C ILE A 140 4.17 2.36 2.89
N VAL A 141 5.27 2.03 2.23
CA VAL A 141 5.88 2.86 1.18
C VAL A 141 4.96 2.86 -0.05
N GLY A 142 4.54 4.06 -0.48
CA GLY A 142 3.81 4.26 -1.72
C GLY A 142 4.72 4.65 -2.89
N ASP A 143 4.22 4.47 -4.11
CA ASP A 143 4.97 4.70 -5.36
C ASP A 143 5.68 6.07 -5.42
N SER A 144 5.05 7.14 -4.94
CA SER A 144 5.65 8.48 -4.92
C SER A 144 6.89 8.58 -4.03
N LEU A 145 6.94 7.84 -2.92
CA LEU A 145 8.14 7.75 -2.07
C LEU A 145 9.22 6.88 -2.71
N GLN A 146 8.83 5.85 -3.49
CA GLN A 146 9.77 5.11 -4.32
C GLN A 146 10.42 6.01 -5.37
N VAL A 147 9.67 6.89 -6.04
CA VAL A 147 10.25 7.87 -6.99
C VAL A 147 11.13 8.88 -6.28
N MET A 148 10.66 9.48 -5.17
CA MET A 148 11.44 10.46 -4.40
C MET A 148 12.76 9.89 -3.83
N THR A 149 12.89 8.57 -3.71
CA THR A 149 14.09 7.86 -3.27
C THR A 149 14.83 7.12 -4.40
N ASN A 150 14.55 7.43 -5.67
CA ASN A 150 15.09 6.79 -6.87
C ASN A 150 15.04 5.24 -6.88
N GLY A 151 14.02 4.65 -6.23
CA GLY A 151 13.85 3.19 -6.11
C GLY A 151 14.52 2.55 -4.90
N ARG A 152 15.17 3.33 -4.02
CA ARG A 152 15.82 2.85 -2.79
C ARG A 152 14.81 2.36 -1.74
N MET A 153 13.68 3.05 -1.57
CA MET A 153 12.56 2.57 -0.75
C MET A 153 11.47 2.03 -1.68
N ARG A 154 11.26 0.72 -1.72
CA ARG A 154 10.34 0.10 -2.71
C ARG A 154 8.90 0.07 -2.21
N SER A 155 7.94 0.26 -3.11
CA SER A 155 6.52 0.21 -2.79
C SER A 155 6.05 -1.23 -2.64
N VAL A 156 5.52 -1.60 -1.47
CA VAL A 156 5.13 -2.97 -1.20
C VAL A 156 3.78 -3.30 -1.84
N ARG A 157 3.73 -4.39 -2.62
CA ARG A 157 2.47 -5.00 -3.05
C ARG A 157 1.79 -5.62 -1.82
N HIS A 158 0.54 -5.27 -1.58
CA HIS A 158 -0.22 -5.74 -0.43
C HIS A 158 -1.66 -6.06 -0.83
N ARG A 159 -2.29 -7.02 -0.13
CA ARG A 159 -3.68 -7.44 -0.38
C ARG A 159 -4.48 -7.58 0.92
N VAL A 160 -5.73 -7.13 0.85
CA VAL A 160 -6.78 -7.23 1.87
C VAL A 160 -8.00 -7.89 1.24
N VAL A 161 -8.92 -8.30 2.09
CA VAL A 161 -9.76 -9.47 1.94
C VAL A 161 -10.95 -9.40 2.98
N ALA A 162 -12.00 -10.27 3.01
CA ALA A 162 -12.90 -10.51 4.18
C ALA A 162 -13.17 -12.01 4.62
N ASN A 163 -12.92 -12.39 5.90
CA ASN A 163 -12.98 -13.76 6.50
C ASN A 163 -14.39 -14.34 6.72
N LYS A 164 -14.51 -15.67 6.65
CA LYS A 164 -15.78 -16.42 6.80
C LYS A 164 -16.40 -16.40 8.21
N LEU A 165 -15.62 -16.19 9.26
CA LEU A 165 -16.03 -16.30 10.67
C LEU A 165 -16.02 -14.98 11.45
N LYS A 166 -15.21 -13.99 11.04
CA LYS A 166 -15.05 -12.72 11.77
C LYS A 166 -15.12 -11.53 10.82
N SER A 167 -15.73 -10.44 11.28
CA SER A 167 -15.57 -9.11 10.66
C SER A 167 -14.20 -8.52 10.99
N ARG A 168 -13.72 -7.59 10.16
CA ARG A 168 -12.58 -6.71 10.43
C ARG A 168 -12.94 -5.33 9.91
N VAL A 169 -12.60 -4.30 10.69
CA VAL A 169 -12.67 -2.91 10.23
C VAL A 169 -11.24 -2.43 9.94
N SER A 170 -11.08 -1.43 9.06
CA SER A 170 -9.77 -0.83 8.80
C SER A 170 -9.89 0.61 8.32
N MET A 171 -9.15 1.47 9.03
CA MET A 171 -8.95 2.88 8.76
C MET A 171 -7.56 3.00 8.12
N ILE A 172 -7.44 3.75 7.04
CA ILE A 172 -6.19 3.92 6.30
C ILE A 172 -6.08 5.40 5.97
N TYR A 173 -5.00 6.03 6.41
CA TYR A 173 -4.62 7.37 6.00
C TYR A 173 -3.71 7.28 4.77
N PHE A 174 -3.94 8.12 3.77
CA PHE A 174 -3.12 8.20 2.57
C PHE A 174 -2.45 9.57 2.51
N GLY A 175 -1.17 9.64 2.87
CA GLY A 175 -0.37 10.84 2.71
C GLY A 175 -0.03 11.08 1.25
N GLY A 176 -0.68 12.07 0.62
CA GLY A 176 -0.39 12.53 -0.73
C GLY A 176 -0.17 14.04 -0.76
N PRO A 177 0.73 14.56 -1.62
CA PRO A 177 0.99 15.99 -1.75
C PRO A 177 -0.13 16.73 -2.51
N PRO A 178 -0.03 18.06 -2.71
CA PRO A 178 -0.86 18.79 -3.67
C PRO A 178 -0.81 18.17 -5.08
N LEU A 179 -1.84 18.39 -5.89
CA LEU A 179 -1.92 17.76 -7.23
C LEU A 179 -0.85 18.30 -8.18
N GLU A 180 -0.45 19.54 -7.97
CA GLU A 180 0.53 20.31 -8.73
C GLU A 180 1.97 19.96 -8.34
N GLN A 181 2.17 19.20 -7.25
CA GLN A 181 3.49 18.81 -6.77
C GLN A 181 4.17 17.89 -7.79
N ARG A 182 5.33 18.33 -8.28
CA ARG A 182 6.24 17.51 -9.10
C ARG A 182 6.85 16.39 -8.26
N ILE A 183 6.88 15.19 -8.80
CA ILE A 183 7.40 13.97 -8.20
C ILE A 183 8.59 13.52 -9.04
N ALA A 184 9.77 13.60 -8.43
CA ALA A 184 11.07 13.18 -8.96
C ALA A 184 11.96 12.78 -7.77
N PRO A 185 13.09 12.08 -8.00
CA PRO A 185 14.07 11.83 -6.96
C PRO A 185 14.53 13.11 -6.26
N LEU A 186 14.68 13.06 -4.94
CA LEU A 186 15.26 14.16 -4.16
C LEU A 186 16.74 14.30 -4.52
N ARG A 187 17.18 15.49 -4.95
CA ARG A 187 18.56 15.76 -5.39
C ARG A 187 19.61 15.33 -4.35
N GLN A 188 19.30 15.51 -3.07
CA GLN A 188 20.16 15.08 -1.96
C GLN A 188 20.44 13.56 -1.98
N LEU A 189 19.51 12.75 -2.48
CA LEU A 189 19.68 11.29 -2.58
C LEU A 189 20.39 10.88 -3.88
N LEU A 190 20.23 11.65 -4.97
CA LEU A 190 20.99 11.44 -6.21
C LEU A 190 22.48 11.75 -6.05
N VAL A 191 22.84 12.70 -5.18
CA VAL A 191 24.23 13.03 -4.82
C VAL A 191 24.76 12.12 -3.72
N ALA A 192 23.95 11.70 -2.74
CA ALA A 192 24.40 10.85 -1.64
C ALA A 192 24.62 9.36 -2.01
N GLY A 193 24.25 8.94 -3.23
CA GLY A 193 24.59 7.63 -3.77
C GLY A 193 25.97 7.54 -4.43
N VAL A 194 26.68 8.67 -4.51
CA VAL A 194 27.85 8.89 -5.39
C VAL A 194 29.12 8.94 -4.54
N GLY A 195 30.12 8.12 -4.87
CA GLY A 195 31.45 8.21 -4.23
C GLY A 195 32.14 9.53 -4.56
N ASN A 196 33.17 9.90 -3.79
CA ASN A 196 33.91 11.17 -3.95
C ASN A 196 34.62 11.29 -5.34
N GLY A 197 33.88 11.62 -6.39
CA GLY A 197 34.36 11.78 -7.77
C GLY A 197 33.53 11.09 -8.87
N GLU A 198 32.42 10.42 -8.55
CA GLU A 198 31.52 9.83 -9.55
C GLU A 198 30.45 10.84 -10.06
N GLU A 199 29.69 10.50 -11.10
CA GLU A 199 28.60 11.34 -11.65
C GLU A 199 27.28 11.19 -10.85
N GLU A 200 26.39 12.20 -10.89
CA GLU A 200 25.08 12.15 -10.22
C GLU A 200 24.25 10.94 -10.67
N GLU A 201 23.62 10.20 -9.73
CA GLU A 201 22.79 9.05 -10.12
C GLU A 201 21.63 9.51 -11.02
N GLN A 202 21.52 8.93 -12.21
CA GLN A 202 20.44 9.27 -13.12
C GLN A 202 19.07 8.85 -12.56
N SER A 203 18.07 9.71 -12.69
CA SER A 203 16.69 9.37 -12.33
C SER A 203 16.21 8.14 -13.12
N ARG A 204 15.73 7.13 -12.40
CA ARG A 204 15.13 5.90 -12.95
C ARG A 204 13.68 6.11 -13.43
N TYR A 205 13.16 7.32 -13.22
CA TYR A 205 11.80 7.75 -13.48
C TYR A 205 11.79 9.02 -14.33
N GLU A 206 10.78 9.17 -15.17
CA GLU A 206 10.43 10.50 -15.68
C GLU A 206 9.73 11.32 -14.61
N GLU A 207 9.82 12.64 -14.72
CA GLU A 207 9.21 13.57 -13.76
C GLU A 207 7.75 13.85 -14.13
N PHE A 208 6.86 13.71 -13.14
CA PHE A 208 5.42 13.86 -13.31
C PHE A 208 4.79 14.63 -12.13
N THR A 209 3.62 15.22 -12.31
CA THR A 209 2.85 15.78 -11.19
C THR A 209 2.02 14.70 -10.49
N TRP A 210 1.75 14.86 -9.19
CA TRP A 210 0.88 13.96 -8.45
C TRP A 210 -0.54 13.88 -9.04
N GLY A 211 -1.03 14.95 -9.66
CA GLY A 211 -2.29 14.99 -10.40
C GLY A 211 -2.29 14.06 -11.62
N GLU A 212 -1.20 14.04 -12.39
CA GLU A 212 -1.02 13.11 -13.52
C GLU A 212 -0.93 11.66 -13.06
N TYR A 213 -0.13 11.38 -12.02
CA TYR A 213 -0.04 10.04 -11.45
C TYR A 213 -1.39 9.55 -10.93
N LYS A 214 -2.10 10.38 -10.18
CA LYS A 214 -3.44 10.10 -9.66
C LYS A 214 -4.43 9.85 -10.80
N LYS A 215 -4.40 10.65 -11.87
CA LYS A 215 -5.23 10.45 -13.07
C LYS A 215 -4.93 9.12 -13.76
N ALA A 216 -3.64 8.78 -13.95
CA ALA A 216 -3.25 7.48 -14.50
C ALA A 216 -3.68 6.31 -13.59
N ALA A 217 -3.56 6.46 -12.27
CA ALA A 217 -4.00 5.47 -11.29
C ALA A 217 -5.50 5.18 -11.38
N TYR A 218 -6.36 6.21 -11.52
CA TYR A 218 -7.81 6.06 -11.71
C TYR A 218 -8.20 5.43 -13.06
N LEU A 219 -7.30 5.38 -14.04
CA LEU A 219 -7.49 4.71 -15.33
C LEU A 219 -6.87 3.30 -15.38
N SER A 220 -6.15 2.90 -14.34
CA SER A 220 -5.52 1.57 -14.18
C SER A 220 -6.41 0.59 -13.41
N ARG A 221 -6.17 -0.72 -13.55
CA ARG A 221 -6.80 -1.74 -12.69
C ARG A 221 -6.11 -1.75 -11.32
N LEU A 222 -6.78 -2.32 -10.31
CA LEU A 222 -6.23 -2.39 -8.94
C LEU A 222 -4.86 -3.12 -8.87
N SER A 223 -4.61 -4.08 -9.77
CA SER A 223 -3.42 -4.94 -9.81
C SER A 223 -2.26 -4.45 -10.70
N ASP A 224 -2.45 -3.38 -11.48
CA ASP A 224 -1.45 -2.97 -12.48
C ASP A 224 -0.22 -2.31 -11.83
N ASN A 225 0.96 -2.45 -12.45
CA ASN A 225 2.14 -1.67 -12.06
C ASN A 225 1.98 -0.23 -12.54
N ARG A 226 1.35 0.60 -11.71
CA ARG A 226 1.06 2.02 -12.00
C ARG A 226 2.29 2.88 -12.24
N LEU A 227 3.47 2.45 -11.78
CA LEU A 227 4.71 3.18 -11.97
C LEU A 227 5.41 2.82 -13.30
N ALA A 228 5.02 1.72 -13.97
CA ALA A 228 5.59 1.30 -15.25
C ALA A 228 5.54 2.39 -16.35
N PRO A 229 4.45 3.17 -16.54
CA PRO A 229 4.41 4.25 -17.53
C PRO A 229 5.32 5.45 -17.20
N PHE A 230 5.82 5.54 -15.97
CA PHE A 230 6.65 6.64 -15.47
C PHE A 230 8.12 6.23 -15.27
N HIS A 231 8.50 5.00 -15.63
CA HIS A 231 9.90 4.60 -15.68
C HIS A 231 10.60 5.25 -16.88
N ARG A 232 11.79 5.82 -16.64
CA ARG A 232 12.66 6.34 -17.69
C ARG A 232 12.98 5.21 -18.66
N GLN A 233 12.73 5.44 -19.95
CA GLN A 233 13.15 4.50 -20.99
C GLN A 233 14.66 4.61 -21.20
N PRO A 234 15.36 3.52 -21.51
CA PRO A 234 16.74 3.62 -21.98
C PRO A 234 16.80 4.49 -23.24
N PRO A 235 17.89 5.23 -23.49
CA PRO A 235 18.04 5.99 -24.73
C PRO A 235 17.92 5.04 -25.93
N PRO A 236 17.30 5.47 -27.04
CA PRO A 236 17.18 4.63 -28.22
C PRO A 236 18.58 4.22 -28.70
N VAL A 237 18.79 2.91 -28.85
CA VAL A 237 20.07 2.36 -29.30
C VAL A 237 20.40 2.97 -30.66
N ALA A 238 21.48 3.74 -30.73
CA ALA A 238 21.93 4.36 -31.97
C ALA A 238 22.21 3.25 -32.99
N ASN A 239 21.51 3.27 -34.12
CA ASN A 239 21.62 2.25 -35.15
C ASN A 239 23.07 2.23 -35.69
N PRO A 240 23.85 1.15 -35.55
CA PRO A 240 25.29 1.13 -35.87
C PRO A 240 25.56 1.01 -37.39
N LEU A 241 24.69 1.59 -38.22
CA LEU A 241 24.66 1.50 -39.68
C LEU A 241 24.25 2.86 -40.30
N ALA A 242 24.88 3.93 -39.83
CA ALA A 242 24.78 5.31 -40.33
C ALA A 242 26.18 5.91 -40.47
#